data_AF-A0A351ATM9-F1
#
_entry.id   AF-A0A351ATM9-F1
#
_cell.length_a   1.000
_cell.length_b   1.000
_cell.length_c   1.000
_cell.angle_alpha   90.00
_cell.angle_beta   90.00
_cell.angle_gamma   90.00
#
_symmetry.space_group_name_H-M   'P 1'
#
loop_
_entity.id
_entity.type
_entity.pdbx_description
1 polymer ?
#
loop_
_entity_poly.entity_id
_entity_poly.type
_entity_poly.pdbx_seq_one_letter_code
_entity_poly.pdbx_strand_id
1 'polypeptide(L)'
;MSFMNSYKHLEKLCGEIMRDERRVSAYIDEMTCTPFGPALVAGWNNDLKKLKYYRHIRNMIAHEPDCSEESLCLPSDAAWIENFCTRILNSNDPLSLYRRALAEQRK
;
A
#
# COMPACT_ATOMS: atom_id res chain seq x y z
N MET A 1 -0.59 1.77 -17.16
CA MET A 1 0.53 0.94 -16.65
C MET A 1 -0.01 -0.42 -16.29
N SER A 2 0.83 -1.47 -16.38
CA SER A 2 0.46 -2.80 -15.89
C SER A 2 0.53 -2.84 -14.35
N PHE A 3 -0.22 -3.74 -13.72
CA PHE A 3 -0.20 -3.97 -12.29
C PHE A 3 1.22 -4.22 -11.74
N MET A 4 2.04 -5.05 -12.37
CA MET A 4 3.39 -5.37 -11.91
C MET A 4 4.32 -4.17 -11.99
N ASN A 5 4.18 -3.33 -13.02
CA ASN A 5 4.95 -2.09 -13.10
C ASN A 5 4.52 -1.11 -12.00
N SER A 6 3.22 -0.98 -11.77
CA SER A 6 2.70 -0.15 -10.69
C SER A 6 3.08 -0.67 -9.30
N TYR A 7 3.07 -1.98 -9.10
CA TYR A 7 3.48 -2.61 -7.86
C TYR A 7 4.99 -2.43 -7.60
N LYS A 8 5.84 -2.51 -8.64
CA LYS A 8 7.28 -2.19 -8.52
C LYS A 8 7.50 -0.73 -8.12
N HIS A 9 6.71 0.19 -8.66
CA HIS A 9 6.74 1.60 -8.27
C HIS A 9 6.38 1.76 -6.79
N LEU A 10 5.31 1.09 -6.34
CA LEU A 10 4.92 1.06 -4.93
C LEU A 10 6.02 0.48 -4.01
N GLU A 11 6.63 -0.65 -4.40
CA GLU A 11 7.75 -1.25 -3.65
C GLU A 11 8.91 -0.28 -3.48
N LYS A 12 9.31 0.41 -4.55
CA LYS A 12 10.38 1.40 -4.50
C LYS A 12 10.05 2.52 -3.51
N LEU A 13 8.86 3.13 -3.64
CA LEU A 13 8.43 4.21 -2.75
C LEU A 13 8.35 3.76 -1.29
N CYS A 14 7.73 2.61 -1.01
CA CYS A 14 7.65 2.07 0.35
C CYS A 14 9.05 1.80 0.92
N GLY A 15 10.00 1.28 0.12
CA GLY A 15 11.38 1.09 0.55
C GLY A 15 12.08 2.39 0.93
N GLU A 16 11.88 3.44 0.13
CA GLU A 16 12.48 4.76 0.37
C GLU A 16 11.90 5.44 1.63
N ILE A 17 10.58 5.45 1.81
CA ILE A 17 9.94 6.13 2.95
C ILE A 17 10.09 5.37 4.26
N MET A 18 10.09 4.03 4.22
CA MET A 18 10.20 3.19 5.41
C MET A 18 11.66 2.92 5.78
N ARG A 19 12.59 3.06 4.83
CA ARG A 19 14.01 2.65 4.96
C ARG A 19 14.14 1.18 5.40
N ASP A 20 13.26 0.33 4.88
CA ASP A 20 13.16 -1.10 5.21
C ASP A 20 13.14 -1.92 3.93
N GLU A 21 13.99 -2.96 3.85
CA GLU A 21 14.11 -3.86 2.70
C GLU A 21 12.84 -4.67 2.41
N ARG A 22 11.97 -4.82 3.41
CA ARG A 22 10.66 -5.47 3.28
C ARG A 22 9.64 -4.58 2.56
N ARG A 23 9.96 -3.31 2.33
CA ARG A 23 9.22 -2.35 1.47
C ARG A 23 7.72 -2.31 1.76
N VAL A 24 6.88 -2.77 0.83
CA VAL A 24 5.41 -2.80 1.01
C VAL A 24 5.01 -3.63 2.23
N SER A 25 5.74 -4.69 2.54
CA SER A 25 5.47 -5.47 3.74
C SER A 25 5.75 -4.68 5.02
N ALA A 26 6.82 -3.88 5.06
CA ALA A 26 7.08 -2.99 6.19
C ALA A 26 5.96 -1.93 6.34
N TYR A 27 5.47 -1.38 5.24
CA TYR A 27 4.35 -0.44 5.24
C TYR A 27 3.04 -1.10 5.76
N ILE A 28 2.73 -2.31 5.30
CA ILE A 28 1.57 -3.10 5.78
C ILE A 28 1.71 -3.43 7.26
N ASP A 29 2.90 -3.79 7.72
CA ASP A 29 3.17 -4.12 9.13
C ASP A 29 2.98 -2.88 10.00
N GLU A 30 3.51 -1.73 9.60
CA GLU A 30 3.31 -0.46 10.28
C GLU A 30 1.81 -0.11 10.38
N MET A 31 1.05 -0.23 9.28
CA MET A 31 -0.41 -0.05 9.30
C MET A 31 -1.13 -1.08 10.18
N THR A 32 -0.60 -2.29 10.32
CA THR A 32 -1.21 -3.33 11.14
C THR A 32 -0.92 -3.11 12.62
N CYS A 33 0.29 -2.64 12.96
CA CYS A 33 0.75 -2.39 14.31
C CYS A 33 0.34 -1.02 14.85
N THR A 34 -0.11 -0.09 14.00
CA THR A 34 -0.54 1.24 14.42
C THR A 34 -1.89 1.17 15.16
N PRO A 35 -1.92 1.50 16.46
CA PRO A 35 -3.15 1.48 17.23
C PRO A 35 -4.06 2.64 16.80
N PHE A 36 -5.38 2.42 16.82
CA PHE A 36 -6.41 3.41 16.48
C PHE A 36 -6.36 3.96 15.04
N GLY A 37 -5.51 3.44 14.16
CA GLY A 37 -5.46 3.83 12.74
C GLY A 37 -6.84 3.84 12.07
N PRO A 38 -7.65 2.76 12.19
CA PRO A 38 -9.00 2.73 11.64
C PRO A 38 -9.98 3.74 12.22
N ALA A 39 -9.76 4.21 13.45
CA ALA A 39 -10.62 5.18 14.10
C ALA A 39 -10.28 6.63 13.71
N LEU A 40 -9.01 6.89 13.38
CA LEU A 40 -8.52 8.24 13.07
C LEU A 40 -8.46 8.56 11.57
N VAL A 41 -8.37 7.53 10.73
CA VAL A 41 -8.18 7.72 9.29
C VAL A 41 -9.26 6.97 8.52
N ALA A 42 -10.10 7.73 7.83
CA ALA A 42 -11.10 7.16 6.93
C ALA A 42 -10.46 6.32 5.83
N GLY A 43 -11.01 5.14 5.56
CA GLY A 43 -10.51 4.24 4.52
C GLY A 43 -9.30 3.37 4.91
N TRP A 44 -8.76 3.50 6.14
CA TRP A 44 -7.61 2.72 6.61
C TRP A 44 -7.72 1.22 6.34
N ASN A 45 -8.84 0.60 6.74
CA ASN A 45 -9.07 -0.83 6.57
C ASN A 45 -9.19 -1.24 5.10
N ASN A 46 -9.75 -0.37 4.26
CA ASN A 46 -9.88 -0.63 2.83
C ASN A 46 -8.51 -0.60 2.15
N ASP A 47 -7.69 0.40 2.48
CA ASP A 47 -6.32 0.50 1.99
C ASP A 47 -5.48 -0.69 2.46
N LEU A 48 -5.53 -1.04 3.75
CA LEU A 48 -4.81 -2.17 4.31
C LEU A 48 -5.22 -3.50 3.65
N LYS A 49 -6.53 -3.71 3.45
CA LYS A 49 -7.05 -4.92 2.78
C LYS A 49 -6.54 -5.01 1.35
N LYS A 50 -6.57 -3.90 0.59
CA LYS A 50 -6.07 -3.86 -0.78
C LYS A 50 -4.56 -4.07 -0.87
N LEU A 51 -3.77 -3.46 0.01
CA LEU A 51 -2.32 -3.68 0.06
C LEU A 51 -1.97 -5.15 0.32
N LYS A 52 -2.66 -5.80 1.28
CA LYS A 52 -2.48 -7.24 1.56
C LYS A 52 -2.87 -8.10 0.35
N TYR A 53 -3.98 -7.76 -0.31
CA TYR A 53 -4.45 -8.45 -1.51
C TYR A 53 -3.45 -8.33 -2.68
N TYR A 54 -2.97 -7.13 -2.99
CA TYR A 54 -2.02 -6.93 -4.09
C TYR A 54 -0.65 -7.55 -3.81
N ARG A 55 -0.18 -7.53 -2.56
CA ARG A 55 1.01 -8.28 -2.17
C ARG A 55 0.83 -9.78 -2.44
N HIS A 56 -0.34 -10.33 -2.11
CA HIS A 56 -0.66 -11.73 -2.39
C HIS A 56 -0.68 -12.02 -3.89
N ILE A 57 -1.36 -11.20 -4.70
CA ILE A 57 -1.37 -11.37 -6.17
C ILE A 57 0.06 -11.30 -6.73
N ARG A 58 0.87 -10.31 -6.32
CA ARG A 58 2.26 -10.22 -6.76
C ARG A 58 3.02 -11.49 -6.45
N ASN A 59 2.82 -12.08 -5.26
CA ASN A 59 3.47 -13.32 -4.88
C ASN A 59 2.99 -14.51 -5.73
N MET A 60 1.69 -14.59 -6.04
CA MET A 60 1.16 -15.61 -6.94
C MET A 60 1.80 -15.50 -8.33
N ILE A 61 1.80 -14.31 -8.93
CA ILE A 61 2.43 -14.09 -10.25
C ILE A 61 3.92 -14.44 -10.24
N ALA A 62 4.62 -14.18 -9.13
CA ALA A 62 6.06 -14.42 -9.04
C ALA A 62 6.44 -15.89 -8.81
N HIS A 63 5.55 -16.71 -8.23
CA HIS A 63 5.90 -18.05 -7.75
C HIS A 63 5.05 -19.17 -8.35
N GLU A 64 3.82 -18.89 -8.78
CA GLU A 64 2.91 -19.89 -9.32
C GLU A 64 2.95 -19.89 -10.87
N PRO A 65 3.29 -21.02 -11.52
CA PRO A 65 3.49 -21.08 -12.97
C PRO A 65 2.27 -20.67 -13.81
N ASP A 66 1.07 -20.95 -13.30
CA ASP A 66 -0.20 -20.72 -14.00
C ASP A 66 -0.83 -19.35 -13.70
N CYS A 67 -0.14 -18.51 -12.90
CA CYS A 67 -0.65 -17.20 -12.50
C CYS A 67 -0.03 -16.09 -13.36
N SER A 68 -0.84 -15.42 -14.17
CA SER A 68 -0.43 -14.26 -14.93
C SER A 68 -1.15 -13.00 -14.48
N GLU A 69 -0.51 -11.85 -14.72
CA GLU A 69 -1.12 -10.52 -14.51
C GLU A 69 -2.46 -10.37 -15.23
N GLU A 70 -2.57 -10.88 -16.47
CA GLU A 70 -3.78 -10.80 -17.29
C GLU A 70 -4.97 -11.57 -16.69
N SER A 71 -4.68 -12.64 -15.93
CA SER A 71 -5.70 -13.48 -15.29
C SER A 71 -6.14 -12.98 -13.92
N LEU A 72 -5.24 -12.35 -13.16
CA LEU A 72 -5.46 -12.00 -11.74
C LEU A 72 -5.75 -10.52 -11.50
N CYS A 73 -5.41 -9.65 -12.44
CA CYS A 73 -5.47 -8.21 -12.26
C CYS A 73 -6.43 -7.55 -13.24
N LEU A 74 -7.21 -6.60 -12.75
CA LEU A 74 -7.99 -5.68 -13.57
C LEU A 74 -7.19 -4.40 -13.83
N PRO A 75 -7.46 -3.67 -14.93
CA PRO A 75 -6.84 -2.36 -15.15
C PRO A 75 -7.04 -1.37 -13.99
N SER A 76 -8.16 -1.50 -13.26
CA SER A 76 -8.46 -0.71 -12.06
C SER A 76 -7.49 -0.98 -10.90
N ASP A 77 -6.86 -2.15 -10.84
CA ASP A 77 -5.93 -2.50 -9.77
C ASP A 77 -4.63 -1.74 -9.91
N ALA A 78 -4.09 -1.67 -11.13
CA ALA A 78 -2.95 -0.83 -11.46
C ALA A 78 -3.24 0.66 -11.19
N ALA A 79 -4.42 1.14 -11.61
CA ALA A 79 -4.84 2.51 -11.36
C ALA A 79 -4.96 2.83 -9.86
N TRP A 80 -5.45 1.87 -9.06
CA TRP A 80 -5.51 2.03 -7.61
C TRP A 80 -4.11 2.13 -7.00
N ILE A 81 -3.15 1.29 -7.45
CA ILE A 81 -1.78 1.34 -6.94
C ILE A 81 -1.12 2.68 -7.26
N GLU A 82 -1.24 3.18 -8.50
CA GLU A 82 -0.69 4.50 -8.85
C GLU A 82 -1.33 5.64 -8.07
N ASN A 83 -2.64 5.55 -7.80
CA ASN A 83 -3.31 6.51 -6.94
C ASN A 83 -2.74 6.45 -5.51
N PHE A 84 -2.48 5.25 -5.00
CA PHE A 84 -1.86 5.06 -3.68
C PHE A 84 -0.43 5.61 -3.63
N CYS A 85 0.40 5.35 -4.65
CA CYS A 85 1.72 5.96 -4.80
C CYS A 85 1.64 7.50 -4.79
N THR A 86 0.68 8.06 -5.52
CA THR A 86 0.43 9.52 -5.55
C THR A 86 0.03 10.04 -4.17
N ARG A 87 -0.75 9.29 -3.40
CA ARG A 87 -1.12 9.64 -2.02
C ARG A 87 0.10 9.64 -1.10
N ILE A 88 1.01 8.67 -1.22
CA ILE A 88 2.28 8.66 -0.47
C ILE A 88 3.09 9.93 -0.78
N LEU A 89 3.30 10.24 -2.07
CA LEU A 89 4.08 11.41 -2.50
C LEU A 89 3.51 12.72 -1.96
N ASN A 90 2.18 12.83 -1.88
CA ASN A 90 1.49 13.99 -1.34
C ASN A 90 1.28 13.95 0.19
N SER A 91 1.87 12.98 0.89
CA SER A 91 1.67 12.78 2.34
C SER A 91 0.18 12.69 2.75
N ASN A 92 -0.62 12.07 1.89
CA ASN A 92 -2.06 11.81 2.04
C ASN A 92 -2.36 10.30 2.07
N ASP A 93 -1.33 9.49 2.29
CA ASP A 93 -1.44 8.07 2.58
C ASP A 93 -1.89 7.84 4.04
N PRO A 94 -2.37 6.63 4.38
CA PRO A 94 -2.89 6.35 5.72
C PRO A 94 -1.95 6.71 6.87
N LEU A 95 -0.67 6.36 6.78
CA LEU A 95 0.30 6.61 7.85
C LEU A 95 0.56 8.11 8.04
N SER A 96 0.67 8.86 6.95
CA SER A 96 0.82 10.33 7.01
C SER A 96 -0.41 11.01 7.61
N LEU A 97 -1.62 10.58 7.22
CA LEU A 97 -2.87 11.09 7.78
C LEU A 97 -2.99 10.79 9.27
N TYR A 98 -2.62 9.58 9.70
CA TYR A 98 -2.61 9.20 11.11
C TYR A 98 -1.66 10.07 11.93
N ARG A 99 -0.43 10.27 11.45
CA ARG A 99 0.56 11.14 12.10
C ARG A 99 0.05 12.57 12.26
N ARG A 100 -0.66 13.10 11.24
CA ARG A 100 -1.30 14.41 11.30
C ARG A 100 -2.41 14.48 12.34
N ALA A 101 -3.32 13.49 12.35
CA ALA A 101 -4.41 13.43 13.31
C ALA A 101 -3.91 13.37 14.76
N LEU A 102 -2.84 12.60 15.02
CA LEU A 102 -2.21 12.56 16.35
C LEU A 102 -1.58 13.89 16.75
N ALA A 103 -0.98 14.62 15.81
CA ALA A 103 -0.40 15.93 16.07
C ALA A 103 -1.47 16.99 16.39
N GLU A 104 -2.64 16.89 15.76
CA GLU A 104 -3.78 17.77 16.02
C GLU A 104 -4.42 17.52 17.39
N GLN A 105 -4.48 16.28 17.87
CA GLN A 105 -4.98 15.96 19.22
C GLN A 105 -4.09 16.46 20.36
N ARG A 106 -2.83 16.80 20.07
CA ARG A 106 -1.86 17.30 21.06
C ARG A 106 -1.79 18.82 21.11
N LYS A 107 -2.53 19.52 20.25
CA LYS A 107 -2.67 20.98 20.26
C LYS A 107 -3.86 21.38 21.11
#